data_AF-A0A327V3S7-F1
#
_entry.id   AF-A0A327V3S7-F1
#
_cell.length_a   1.000
_cell.length_b   1.000
_cell.length_c   1.000
_cell.angle_alpha   90.00
_cell.angle_beta   90.00
_cell.angle_gamma   90.00
#
_symmetry.space_group_name_H-M   'P 1'
#
loop_
_entity.id
_entity.type
_entity.pdbx_description
1 polymer ?
#
loop_
_entity_poly.entity_id
_entity_poly.type
_entity_poly.pdbx_seq_one_letter_code
_entity_poly.pdbx_strand_id
1 'polypeptide(L)'
;MPQVRVLGKGARITGGIFCLLYALHTWIWVLRDVLELGFESTWKVWTGALGPTAAGLTDIPATTADDLGLGLLQVAAAFAAFTGAWTAGGLMAVTTALTLAWRLPVIWHAGLHSESSPYYTLRGFFNDPSLDAAWVSCLWTVLFCVPLAIVLMAGLRRWTGPSVPPGQSGGTGLPGSPYAGSPYAPPAPPAPAEPPLPPLPGESPQRPVPAHAVVGAVFFGLVVLFDIGWSIQAAFSEGGGFWVRLVTGEGTVSTLLDVSPGWDWCVLIVLGTVAAGLAMARTVSARGFTLGLAVALAPQAVTVLWGWLAAGVFFELGDVAPVSGAFSRIQLLITLAGTLTLIVLAMRPGVPVPPGTAPAPGAMAGAPAGWPPQQPGQPYGPPYGPPPAQQSQPYLPPQPAGPPPEPAPGAPYGPGGVPGAPPPPASPPTAPPPQDGAPGGTFGPPPVY
;
A
#
# COMPACT_ATOMS: atom_id res chain seq x y z
N MET A 1 2.25 15.72 -17.76
CA MET A 1 1.88 14.95 -16.54
C MET A 1 2.81 13.75 -16.43
N PRO A 2 3.29 13.38 -15.22
CA PRO A 2 4.16 12.23 -15.05
C PRO A 2 3.44 10.94 -15.47
N GLN A 3 4.14 10.10 -16.25
CA GLN A 3 3.60 8.86 -16.78
C GLN A 3 3.38 7.83 -15.66
N VAL A 4 2.17 7.28 -15.57
CA VAL A 4 1.80 6.31 -14.54
C VAL A 4 2.47 4.98 -14.85
N ARG A 5 3.18 4.43 -13.87
CA ARG A 5 3.78 3.09 -13.92
C ARG A 5 3.00 2.13 -13.03
N VAL A 6 2.76 0.93 -13.52
CA VAL A 6 2.05 -0.16 -12.84
C VAL A 6 2.89 -1.43 -12.92
N LEU A 7 2.70 -2.32 -11.97
CA LEU A 7 3.42 -3.59 -11.95
C LEU A 7 2.76 -4.59 -12.91
N GLY A 8 3.56 -5.20 -13.78
CA GLY A 8 3.09 -6.24 -14.70
C GLY A 8 2.52 -7.47 -13.98
N LYS A 9 1.66 -8.25 -14.65
CA LYS A 9 1.06 -9.47 -14.08
C LYS A 9 2.11 -10.50 -13.63
N GLY A 10 3.13 -10.75 -14.46
CA GLY A 10 4.23 -11.67 -14.11
C GLY A 10 4.97 -11.24 -12.85
N ALA A 11 5.38 -9.96 -12.79
CA ALA A 11 6.08 -9.41 -11.63
C ALA A 11 5.21 -9.42 -10.35
N ARG A 12 3.89 -9.22 -10.47
CA ARG A 12 2.96 -9.40 -9.34
C ARG A 12 2.96 -10.84 -8.84
N ILE A 13 2.78 -11.82 -9.71
CA ILE A 13 2.74 -13.23 -9.30
C ILE A 13 4.06 -13.65 -8.65
N THR A 14 5.20 -13.36 -9.30
CA THR A 14 6.52 -13.67 -8.76
C THR A 14 6.75 -12.95 -7.43
N GLY A 15 6.39 -11.67 -7.33
CA GLY A 15 6.53 -10.90 -6.10
C GLY A 15 5.65 -11.43 -4.96
N GLY A 16 4.42 -11.86 -5.27
CA GLY A 16 3.53 -12.50 -4.32
C GLY A 16 4.10 -13.81 -3.77
N ILE A 17 4.77 -14.62 -4.60
CA ILE A 17 5.45 -15.85 -4.16
C ILE A 17 6.58 -15.53 -3.17
N PHE A 18 7.43 -14.55 -3.47
CA PHE A 18 8.47 -14.13 -2.52
C PHE A 18 7.88 -13.60 -1.21
N CYS A 19 6.79 -12.83 -1.27
CA CYS A 19 6.11 -12.35 -0.06
C CYS A 19 5.54 -13.50 0.78
N LEU A 20 5.03 -14.58 0.16
CA LEU A 20 4.63 -15.79 0.88
C LEU A 20 5.82 -16.51 1.52
N LEU A 21 6.98 -16.57 0.86
CA LEU A 21 8.18 -17.17 1.44
C LEU A 21 8.66 -16.38 2.66
N TYR A 22 8.63 -15.05 2.60
CA TYR A 22 8.96 -14.21 3.76
C TYR A 22 7.93 -14.38 4.88
N ALA A 23 6.63 -14.42 4.55
CA ALA A 23 5.58 -14.69 5.52
C ALA A 23 5.83 -16.04 6.22
N LEU A 24 6.13 -17.08 5.46
CA LEU A 24 6.43 -18.41 6.02
C LEU A 24 7.64 -18.36 6.97
N HIS A 25 8.72 -17.69 6.58
CA HIS A 25 9.89 -17.48 7.44
C HIS A 25 9.49 -16.82 8.77
N THR A 26 8.83 -15.67 8.72
CA THR A 26 8.42 -14.91 9.91
C THR A 26 7.48 -15.71 10.80
N TRP A 27 6.44 -16.34 10.23
CA TRP A 27 5.43 -17.06 10.99
C TRP A 27 5.96 -18.37 11.61
N ILE A 28 6.98 -19.02 11.02
CA ILE A 28 7.63 -20.18 11.64
C ILE A 28 8.28 -19.78 12.97
N TRP A 29 8.95 -18.62 13.03
CA TRP A 29 9.57 -18.14 14.26
C TRP A 29 8.55 -17.68 15.30
N VAL A 30 7.47 -17.02 14.86
CA VAL A 30 6.34 -16.67 15.74
C VAL A 30 5.71 -17.94 16.34
N LEU A 31 5.50 -18.97 15.52
CA LEU A 31 4.93 -20.24 15.98
C LEU A 31 5.89 -20.98 16.92
N ARG A 32 7.20 -20.98 16.64
CA ARG A 32 8.22 -21.53 17.55
C ARG A 32 8.08 -20.90 18.93
N ASP A 33 8.07 -19.57 19.03
CA ASP A 33 7.98 -18.89 20.33
C ASP A 33 6.72 -19.30 21.09
N VAL A 34 5.57 -19.38 20.41
CA VAL A 34 4.31 -19.79 21.03
C VAL A 34 4.35 -21.24 21.52
N LEU A 35 5.00 -22.14 20.77
CA LEU A 35 5.09 -23.56 21.10
C LEU A 35 6.13 -23.85 22.20
N GLU A 36 7.29 -23.19 22.17
CA GLU A 36 8.41 -23.45 23.07
C GLU A 36 8.30 -22.65 24.39
N LEU A 37 7.81 -21.40 24.33
CA LEU A 37 7.69 -20.53 25.52
C LEU A 37 6.27 -20.52 26.11
N GLY A 38 5.28 -20.95 25.32
CA GLY A 38 3.86 -20.80 25.62
C GLY A 38 3.36 -19.39 25.32
N PHE A 39 2.10 -19.30 24.87
CA PHE A 39 1.47 -18.03 24.46
C PHE A 39 1.54 -16.93 25.51
N GLU A 40 1.37 -17.23 26.80
CA GLU A 40 1.43 -16.22 27.87
C GLU A 40 2.82 -15.57 27.97
N SER A 41 3.88 -16.37 27.95
CA SER A 41 5.26 -15.88 28.01
C SER A 41 5.59 -15.08 26.75
N THR A 42 5.25 -15.59 25.57
CA THR A 42 5.41 -14.90 24.29
C THR A 42 4.68 -13.56 24.28
N TRP A 43 3.44 -13.52 24.77
CA TRP A 43 2.67 -12.29 24.87
C TRP A 43 3.32 -11.27 25.82
N LYS A 44 3.90 -11.72 26.94
CA LYS A 44 4.68 -10.85 27.84
C LYS A 44 5.95 -10.31 27.17
N VAL A 45 6.59 -11.08 26.27
CA VAL A 45 7.73 -10.58 25.47
C VAL A 45 7.24 -9.47 24.53
N TRP A 46 6.20 -9.74 23.74
CA TRP A 46 5.69 -8.79 22.74
C TRP A 46 5.11 -7.51 23.33
N THR A 47 4.66 -7.55 24.58
CA THR A 47 4.13 -6.38 25.31
C THR A 47 5.18 -5.67 26.17
N GLY A 48 6.41 -6.20 26.23
CA GLY A 48 7.49 -5.67 27.08
C GLY A 48 7.28 -5.91 28.58
N ALA A 49 6.30 -6.72 28.97
CA ALA A 49 5.93 -6.97 30.37
C ALA A 49 6.97 -7.80 31.15
N LEU A 50 7.89 -8.50 30.47
CA LEU A 50 8.97 -9.27 31.10
C LEU A 50 10.04 -8.40 31.77
N GLY A 51 10.05 -7.09 31.48
CA GLY A 51 11.07 -6.18 31.99
C GLY A 51 12.50 -6.54 31.55
N PRO A 52 13.53 -5.91 32.13
CA PRO A 52 14.93 -6.12 31.72
C PRO A 52 15.46 -7.51 32.09
N THR A 53 14.91 -8.12 33.14
CA THR A 53 15.45 -9.34 33.71
C THR A 53 14.97 -10.58 33.00
N ALA A 54 13.84 -10.53 32.26
CA ALA A 54 13.18 -11.67 31.58
C ALA A 54 13.45 -13.02 32.28
N ALA A 55 13.37 -13.00 33.62
CA ALA A 55 13.87 -14.07 34.46
C ALA A 55 12.80 -15.16 34.49
N GLY A 56 13.18 -16.39 34.12
CA GLY A 56 12.25 -17.52 34.07
C GLY A 56 11.81 -17.96 32.67
N LEU A 57 12.34 -17.36 31.60
CA LEU A 57 12.20 -17.94 30.27
C LEU A 57 13.05 -19.22 30.16
N THR A 58 12.45 -20.28 29.62
CA THR A 58 13.10 -21.57 29.39
C THR A 58 13.97 -21.61 28.14
N ASP A 59 13.70 -20.71 27.18
CA ASP A 59 14.39 -20.59 25.89
C ASP A 59 14.46 -19.10 25.48
N ILE A 60 15.34 -18.75 24.54
CA ILE A 60 15.47 -17.39 23.99
C ILE A 60 14.28 -17.12 23.08
N PRO A 61 13.48 -16.06 23.35
CA PRO A 61 12.43 -15.65 22.43
C PRO A 61 13.05 -15.25 21.09
N ALA A 62 12.47 -15.73 20.00
CA ALA A 62 12.93 -15.38 18.68
C ALA A 62 12.34 -14.06 18.18
N THR A 63 11.12 -13.72 18.59
CA THR A 63 10.31 -12.69 17.92
C THR A 63 9.86 -11.58 18.85
N THR A 64 9.57 -10.42 18.26
CA THR A 64 8.93 -9.27 18.92
C THR A 64 7.57 -8.95 18.27
N ALA A 65 6.90 -7.92 18.78
CA ALA A 65 5.67 -7.42 18.15
C ALA A 65 5.89 -6.90 16.73
N ASP A 66 7.11 -6.50 16.38
CA ASP A 66 7.46 -6.06 15.03
C ASP A 66 7.37 -7.22 14.04
N ASP A 67 7.76 -8.43 14.44
CA ASP A 67 7.61 -9.62 13.60
C ASP A 67 6.14 -9.93 13.27
N LEU A 68 5.19 -9.65 14.18
CA LEU A 68 3.76 -9.75 13.88
C LEU A 68 3.35 -8.75 12.80
N GLY A 69 3.82 -7.51 12.92
CA GLY A 69 3.62 -6.46 11.92
C GLY A 69 4.18 -6.83 10.56
N LEU A 70 5.42 -7.31 10.53
CA LEU A 70 6.08 -7.76 9.31
C LEU A 70 5.35 -8.95 8.67
N GLY A 71 4.96 -9.95 9.47
CA GLY A 71 4.22 -11.12 9.01
C GLY A 71 2.86 -10.76 8.40
N LEU A 72 2.12 -9.84 9.03
CA LEU A 72 0.84 -9.33 8.50
C LEU A 72 1.04 -8.55 7.18
N LEU A 73 2.08 -7.71 7.12
CA LEU A 73 2.44 -6.98 5.92
C LEU A 73 2.78 -7.94 4.76
N GLN A 74 3.60 -8.96 5.01
CA GLN A 74 4.00 -9.96 4.02
C GLN A 74 2.79 -10.71 3.45
N VAL A 75 1.85 -11.12 4.32
CA VAL A 75 0.58 -11.75 3.90
C VAL A 75 -0.29 -10.79 3.10
N ALA A 76 -0.44 -9.54 3.54
CA ALA A 76 -1.22 -8.53 2.84
C ALA A 76 -0.64 -8.21 1.44
N ALA A 77 0.69 -8.15 1.31
CA ALA A 77 1.38 -7.95 0.05
C ALA A 77 1.16 -9.13 -0.92
N ALA A 78 1.27 -10.37 -0.42
CA ALA A 78 0.99 -11.56 -1.20
C ALA A 78 -0.47 -11.59 -1.69
N PHE A 79 -1.43 -11.34 -0.80
CA PHE A 79 -2.85 -11.29 -1.16
C PHE A 79 -3.15 -10.19 -2.19
N ALA A 80 -2.62 -8.98 -2.00
CA ALA A 80 -2.76 -7.89 -2.96
C ALA A 80 -2.15 -8.24 -4.32
N ALA A 81 -1.02 -8.95 -4.35
CA ALA A 81 -0.38 -9.38 -5.57
C ALA A 81 -1.23 -10.39 -6.35
N PHE A 82 -1.78 -11.41 -5.69
CA PHE A 82 -2.59 -12.46 -6.33
C PHE A 82 -3.98 -11.99 -6.75
N THR A 83 -4.59 -11.09 -5.98
CA THR A 83 -5.88 -10.46 -6.35
C THR A 83 -5.73 -9.39 -7.43
N GLY A 84 -4.49 -9.04 -7.80
CA GLY A 84 -4.22 -8.01 -8.79
C GLY A 84 -4.51 -6.59 -8.29
N ALA A 85 -4.59 -6.36 -6.98
CA ALA A 85 -4.86 -5.06 -6.39
C ALA A 85 -3.83 -4.01 -6.80
N TRP A 86 -4.28 -2.76 -7.01
CA TRP A 86 -3.41 -1.64 -7.40
C TRP A 86 -2.38 -1.26 -6.33
N THR A 87 -2.65 -1.60 -5.07
CA THR A 87 -1.75 -1.38 -3.93
C THR A 87 -0.58 -2.37 -3.88
N ALA A 88 -0.63 -3.47 -4.65
CA ALA A 88 0.33 -4.56 -4.56
C ALA A 88 1.79 -4.10 -4.73
N GLY A 89 2.08 -3.23 -5.71
CA GLY A 89 3.44 -2.75 -5.94
C GLY A 89 4.03 -1.97 -4.76
N GLY A 90 3.22 -1.14 -4.10
CA GLY A 90 3.63 -0.39 -2.91
C GLY A 90 3.80 -1.29 -1.69
N LEU A 91 2.85 -2.22 -1.47
CA LEU A 91 2.92 -3.19 -0.38
C LEU A 91 4.15 -4.09 -0.50
N MET A 92 4.42 -4.63 -1.69
CA MET A 92 5.59 -5.46 -1.92
C MET A 92 6.88 -4.67 -1.75
N ALA A 93 6.95 -3.42 -2.21
CA ALA A 93 8.14 -2.58 -2.00
C ALA A 93 8.46 -2.37 -0.50
N VAL A 94 7.46 -2.07 0.32
CA VAL A 94 7.64 -1.94 1.78
C VAL A 94 8.00 -3.29 2.39
N THR A 95 7.34 -4.37 1.97
CA THR A 95 7.61 -5.73 2.43
C THR A 95 9.07 -6.11 2.20
N THR A 96 9.58 -5.91 0.98
CA THR A 96 10.98 -6.19 0.64
C THR A 96 11.93 -5.32 1.45
N ALA A 97 11.63 -4.02 1.57
CA ALA A 97 12.50 -3.08 2.27
C ALA A 97 12.59 -3.39 3.78
N LEU A 98 11.47 -3.60 4.46
CA LEU A 98 11.45 -3.95 5.89
C LEU A 98 12.02 -5.34 6.13
N THR A 99 11.70 -6.34 5.30
CA THR A 99 12.27 -7.68 5.45
C THR A 99 13.79 -7.64 5.31
N LEU A 100 14.31 -6.92 4.32
CA LEU A 100 15.76 -6.72 4.18
C LEU A 100 16.31 -5.99 5.42
N ALA A 101 15.71 -4.86 5.79
CA ALA A 101 16.21 -4.01 6.84
C ALA A 101 16.20 -4.65 8.22
N TRP A 102 15.18 -5.45 8.57
CA TRP A 102 15.06 -6.09 9.88
C TRP A 102 15.79 -7.44 9.95
N ARG A 103 16.02 -8.13 8.83
CA ARG A 103 16.77 -9.40 8.82
C ARG A 103 18.28 -9.22 8.63
N LEU A 104 18.73 -8.09 8.08
CA LEU A 104 20.17 -7.80 7.92
C LEU A 104 20.91 -7.73 9.27
N PRO A 105 20.40 -7.04 10.32
CA PRO A 105 21.03 -6.95 11.63
C PRO A 105 21.30 -8.28 12.29
N VAL A 106 20.35 -9.20 12.18
CA VAL A 106 20.47 -10.56 12.72
C VAL A 106 21.72 -11.27 12.19
N ILE A 107 22.11 -11.04 10.94
CA ILE A 107 23.29 -11.70 10.34
C ILE A 107 24.58 -11.31 11.06
N TRP A 108 24.73 -10.06 11.45
CA TRP A 108 25.95 -9.62 12.14
C TRP A 108 25.84 -9.69 13.66
N HIS A 109 24.65 -9.59 14.26
CA HIS A 109 24.49 -9.84 15.70
C HIS A 109 24.71 -11.32 16.02
N ALA A 110 24.03 -12.22 15.32
CA ALA A 110 24.16 -13.65 15.53
C ALA A 110 25.51 -14.16 15.00
N GLY A 111 25.98 -13.66 13.86
CA GLY A 111 27.21 -14.15 13.23
C GLY A 111 28.52 -13.60 13.79
N LEU A 112 28.56 -12.37 14.34
CA LEU A 112 29.80 -11.74 14.79
C LEU A 112 29.90 -11.53 16.32
N HIS A 113 28.78 -11.58 17.06
CA HIS A 113 28.75 -11.14 18.47
C HIS A 113 28.21 -12.18 19.46
N SER A 114 27.96 -13.43 19.02
CA SER A 114 27.43 -14.48 19.90
C SER A 114 28.36 -14.80 21.08
N GLU A 115 29.69 -14.72 20.89
CA GLU A 115 30.67 -15.03 21.94
C GLU A 115 30.99 -13.83 22.86
N SER A 116 30.81 -12.59 22.39
CA SER A 116 31.22 -11.39 23.11
C SER A 116 30.08 -10.65 23.81
N SER A 117 28.82 -10.95 23.44
CA SER A 117 27.67 -10.31 24.08
C SER A 117 27.49 -10.80 25.52
N PRO A 118 27.54 -9.89 26.50
CA PRO A 118 27.26 -10.24 27.89
C PRO A 118 25.86 -10.84 28.07
N TYR A 119 24.91 -10.53 27.19
CA TYR A 119 23.55 -11.06 27.29
C TYR A 119 23.48 -12.57 27.07
N TYR A 120 24.07 -13.07 25.96
CA TYR A 120 24.13 -14.51 25.69
C TYR A 120 25.01 -15.22 26.73
N THR A 121 26.08 -14.54 27.15
CA THR A 121 27.01 -15.04 28.15
C THR A 121 26.38 -15.23 29.52
N LEU A 122 25.74 -14.18 30.04
CA LEU A 122 25.19 -14.16 31.40
C LEU A 122 23.95 -15.05 31.54
N ARG A 123 23.27 -15.36 30.44
CA ARG A 123 22.09 -16.23 30.44
C ARG A 123 22.37 -17.68 30.06
N GLY A 124 23.62 -18.03 29.75
CA GLY A 124 24.02 -19.41 29.48
C GLY A 124 23.58 -19.96 28.12
N PHE A 125 23.23 -19.09 27.17
CA PHE A 125 22.75 -19.47 25.84
C PHE A 125 23.89 -19.71 24.82
N PHE A 126 25.09 -20.04 25.29
CA PHE A 126 26.20 -20.36 24.42
C PHE A 126 25.93 -21.64 23.64
N ASN A 127 26.20 -21.64 22.33
CA ASN A 127 26.00 -22.76 21.41
C ASN A 127 24.55 -23.23 21.25
N ASP A 128 23.57 -22.32 21.41
CA ASP A 128 22.18 -22.62 21.12
C ASP A 128 21.95 -22.85 19.60
N PRO A 129 21.48 -24.03 19.15
CA PRO A 129 21.23 -24.30 17.73
C PRO A 129 20.22 -23.35 17.08
N SER A 130 19.35 -22.71 17.88
CA SER A 130 18.39 -21.73 17.39
C SER A 130 19.05 -20.46 16.87
N LEU A 131 20.22 -20.08 17.42
CA LEU A 131 21.00 -18.94 16.96
C LEU A 131 21.57 -19.19 15.56
N ASP A 132 22.13 -20.38 15.33
CA ASP A 132 22.61 -20.80 14.00
C ASP A 132 21.45 -20.86 13.00
N ALA A 133 20.30 -21.41 13.40
CA ALA A 133 19.11 -21.46 12.56
C ALA A 133 18.58 -20.05 12.22
N ALA A 134 18.55 -19.13 13.19
CA ALA A 134 18.14 -17.74 12.98
C ALA A 134 19.09 -17.04 12.00
N TRP A 135 20.40 -17.19 12.21
CA TRP A 135 21.43 -16.63 11.34
C TRP A 135 21.31 -17.15 9.89
N VAL A 136 21.30 -18.47 9.69
CA VAL A 136 21.20 -19.10 8.35
C VAL A 136 19.91 -18.69 7.67
N SER A 137 18.78 -18.75 8.37
CA SER A 137 17.47 -18.43 7.77
C SER A 137 17.33 -16.93 7.41
N CYS A 138 17.89 -16.03 8.22
CA CYS A 138 17.95 -14.60 7.90
C CYS A 138 18.86 -14.31 6.72
N LEU A 139 20.02 -14.97 6.62
CA LEU A 139 20.92 -14.86 5.47
C LEU A 139 20.20 -15.20 4.16
N TRP A 140 19.49 -16.33 4.10
CA TRP A 140 18.70 -16.70 2.92
C TRP A 140 17.58 -15.70 2.62
N THR A 141 16.90 -15.21 3.65
CA THR A 141 15.82 -14.23 3.50
C THR A 141 16.33 -12.91 2.91
N VAL A 142 17.49 -12.43 3.38
CA VAL A 142 18.19 -11.26 2.82
C VAL A 142 18.59 -11.50 1.36
N LEU A 143 19.15 -12.67 1.05
CA LEU A 143 19.51 -13.02 -0.34
C LEU A 143 18.30 -13.03 -1.27
N PHE A 144 17.12 -13.48 -0.79
CA PHE A 144 15.87 -13.44 -1.55
C PHE A 144 15.28 -12.03 -1.71
N CYS A 145 15.66 -11.04 -0.89
CA CYS A 145 15.23 -9.65 -1.08
C CYS A 145 15.78 -9.03 -2.37
N VAL A 146 17.00 -9.44 -2.78
CA VAL A 146 17.65 -8.94 -4.01
C VAL A 146 16.88 -9.30 -5.29
N PRO A 147 16.56 -10.57 -5.60
CA PRO A 147 15.79 -10.91 -6.80
C PRO A 147 14.39 -10.31 -6.76
N LEU A 148 13.74 -10.21 -5.59
CA LEU A 148 12.45 -9.54 -5.49
C LEU A 148 12.57 -8.05 -5.86
N ALA A 149 13.57 -7.33 -5.35
CA ALA A 149 13.81 -5.94 -5.71
C ALA A 149 14.03 -5.78 -7.22
N ILE A 150 14.79 -6.68 -7.84
CA ILE A 150 15.00 -6.71 -9.30
C ILE A 150 13.67 -6.94 -10.03
N VAL A 151 12.86 -7.92 -9.61
CA VAL A 151 11.54 -8.21 -10.21
C VAL A 151 10.60 -7.00 -10.10
N LEU A 152 10.59 -6.31 -8.95
CA LEU A 152 9.77 -5.12 -8.77
C LEU A 152 10.20 -4.01 -9.73
N MET A 153 11.50 -3.75 -9.85
CA MET A 153 12.04 -2.71 -10.74
C MET A 153 11.84 -3.05 -12.23
N ALA A 154 12.17 -4.27 -12.65
CA ALA A 154 12.00 -4.74 -14.02
C ALA A 154 10.52 -4.92 -14.41
N GLY A 155 9.66 -5.16 -13.41
CA GLY A 155 8.22 -5.34 -13.59
C GLY A 155 7.43 -4.05 -13.81
N LEU A 156 8.04 -2.88 -13.58
CA LEU A 156 7.38 -1.58 -13.76
C LEU A 156 7.13 -1.31 -15.24
N ARG A 157 5.85 -1.25 -15.63
CA ARG A 157 5.41 -0.95 -17.00
C ARG A 157 4.61 0.33 -17.03
N ARG A 158 4.70 1.05 -18.15
CA ARG A 158 3.85 2.22 -18.41
C ARG A 158 2.40 1.74 -18.57
N TRP A 159 1.47 2.35 -17.86
CA TRP A 159 0.05 2.05 -18.03
C TRP A 159 -0.50 2.82 -19.23
N THR A 160 -1.01 2.09 -20.23
CA THR A 160 -1.53 2.64 -21.50
C THR A 160 -3.06 2.63 -21.57
N GLY A 161 -3.74 2.39 -20.45
CA GLY A 161 -5.19 2.18 -20.42
C GLY A 161 -5.60 0.71 -20.60
N PRO A 162 -6.91 0.42 -20.60
CA PRO A 162 -7.44 -0.89 -20.93
C PRO A 162 -6.97 -1.32 -22.33
N SER A 163 -6.49 -2.55 -22.46
CA SER A 163 -6.22 -3.13 -23.77
C SER A 163 -7.57 -3.35 -24.47
N VAL A 164 -7.87 -2.54 -25.48
CA VAL A 164 -8.99 -2.81 -26.38
C VAL A 164 -8.74 -4.20 -26.99
N PRO A 165 -9.64 -5.18 -26.80
CA PRO A 165 -9.46 -6.51 -27.38
C PRO A 165 -9.21 -6.39 -28.88
N PRO A 166 -8.25 -7.14 -29.48
CA PRO A 166 -7.89 -7.04 -30.89
C PRO A 166 -9.01 -7.28 -31.94
N GLY A 167 -10.27 -7.42 -31.54
CA GLY A 167 -11.42 -7.55 -32.42
C GLY A 167 -12.50 -6.45 -32.26
N GLN A 168 -12.34 -5.52 -31.32
CA GLN A 168 -13.34 -4.50 -31.01
C GLN A 168 -12.97 -3.09 -31.49
N SER A 169 -11.72 -2.87 -31.90
CA SER A 169 -11.32 -1.63 -32.56
C SER A 169 -11.86 -1.60 -33.99
N GLY A 170 -13.15 -1.27 -34.12
CA GLY A 170 -13.79 -0.78 -35.34
C GLY A 170 -13.42 -1.47 -36.65
N GLY A 171 -14.20 -2.47 -37.04
CA GLY A 171 -14.83 -2.51 -38.37
C GLY A 171 -14.02 -2.23 -39.64
N THR A 172 -12.70 -2.38 -39.68
CA THR A 172 -12.00 -2.59 -40.96
C THR A 172 -12.21 -4.04 -41.31
N GLY A 173 -13.17 -4.27 -42.23
CA GLY A 173 -13.68 -5.58 -42.60
C GLY A 173 -12.60 -6.64 -42.68
N LEU A 174 -12.81 -7.75 -41.96
CA LEU A 174 -12.11 -9.00 -42.20
C LEU A 174 -12.19 -9.29 -43.71
N PRO A 175 -11.06 -9.29 -44.44
CA PRO A 175 -11.03 -9.67 -45.84
C PRO A 175 -11.31 -11.18 -45.89
N GLY A 176 -12.58 -11.54 -46.07
CA GLY A 176 -12.98 -12.94 -46.20
C GLY A 176 -14.17 -13.40 -45.38
N SER A 177 -14.99 -12.52 -44.79
CA SER A 177 -16.34 -12.97 -44.38
C SER A 177 -17.12 -13.34 -45.64
N PRO A 178 -17.43 -14.64 -45.86
CA PRO A 178 -18.05 -15.11 -47.11
C PRO A 178 -19.52 -14.68 -47.25
N TYR A 179 -20.07 -13.96 -46.26
CA TYR A 179 -21.40 -13.37 -46.28
C TYR A 179 -21.43 -11.89 -46.69
N ALA A 180 -20.28 -11.28 -47.04
CA ALA A 180 -20.22 -9.90 -47.55
C ALA A 180 -20.59 -9.78 -49.04
N GLY A 181 -21.22 -10.81 -49.63
CA GLY A 181 -21.50 -10.93 -51.06
C GLY A 181 -22.88 -10.45 -51.51
N SER A 182 -23.52 -9.50 -50.82
CA SER A 182 -24.74 -8.87 -51.36
C SER A 182 -24.39 -7.54 -52.03
N PRO A 183 -24.16 -7.50 -53.37
CA PRO A 183 -23.76 -6.30 -54.10
C PRO A 183 -24.83 -5.19 -54.13
N TYR A 184 -25.99 -5.41 -53.48
CA TYR A 184 -27.12 -4.48 -53.48
C TYR A 184 -27.51 -3.98 -52.08
N ALA A 185 -26.73 -4.28 -51.04
CA ALA A 185 -26.97 -3.65 -49.75
C ALA A 185 -26.50 -2.18 -49.83
N PRO A 186 -27.40 -1.18 -49.69
CA PRO A 186 -26.97 0.21 -49.61
C PRO A 186 -26.00 0.37 -48.43
N PRO A 187 -24.96 1.22 -48.55
CA PRO A 187 -24.00 1.43 -47.49
C PRO A 187 -24.76 1.76 -46.21
N ALA A 188 -24.61 0.90 -45.20
CA ALA A 188 -25.23 1.15 -43.91
C ALA A 188 -24.73 2.53 -43.43
N PRO A 189 -25.64 3.44 -43.04
CA PRO A 189 -25.21 4.73 -42.51
C PRO A 189 -24.21 4.45 -41.38
N PRO A 190 -23.09 5.22 -41.32
CA PRO A 190 -22.09 5.02 -40.28
C PRO A 190 -22.83 5.04 -38.94
N ALA A 191 -22.79 3.90 -38.24
CA ALA A 191 -23.39 3.80 -36.92
C ALA A 191 -22.82 4.97 -36.09
N PRO A 192 -23.68 5.76 -35.41
CA PRO A 192 -23.19 6.80 -34.53
C PRO A 192 -22.13 6.17 -33.64
N ALA A 193 -20.92 6.71 -33.66
CA ALA A 193 -19.84 6.19 -32.85
C ALA A 193 -20.32 6.22 -31.40
N GLU A 194 -20.66 5.06 -30.84
CA GLU A 194 -21.05 4.99 -29.44
C GLU A 194 -19.87 5.56 -28.64
N PRO A 195 -20.12 6.56 -27.77
CA PRO A 195 -19.08 7.08 -26.91
C PRO A 195 -18.46 5.90 -26.18
N PRO A 196 -17.13 5.72 -26.22
CA PRO A 196 -16.49 4.61 -25.53
C PRO A 196 -16.94 4.64 -24.07
N LEU A 197 -17.57 3.55 -23.62
CA LEU A 197 -18.04 3.44 -22.25
C LEU A 197 -16.86 3.74 -21.32
N PRO A 198 -17.05 4.61 -20.30
CA PRO A 198 -15.99 4.91 -19.36
C PRO A 198 -15.52 3.60 -18.70
N PRO A 199 -14.20 3.38 -18.55
CA PRO A 199 -13.68 2.17 -17.94
C PRO A 199 -14.26 2.01 -16.54
N LEU A 200 -14.56 0.77 -16.17
CA LEU A 200 -15.11 0.49 -14.85
C LEU A 200 -14.10 0.95 -13.77
N PRO A 201 -14.54 1.53 -12.64
CA PRO A 201 -13.65 2.05 -11.60
C PRO A 201 -12.59 1.05 -11.07
N GLY A 202 -12.81 -0.26 -11.22
CA GLY A 202 -11.87 -1.31 -10.85
C GLY A 202 -10.69 -1.50 -11.80
N GLU A 203 -10.79 -1.03 -13.04
CA GLU A 203 -9.83 -1.31 -14.12
C GLU A 203 -8.73 -0.26 -14.26
N SER A 204 -8.86 0.88 -13.57
CA SER A 204 -7.90 1.98 -13.63
C SER A 204 -7.02 2.03 -12.37
N PRO A 205 -5.71 2.34 -12.50
CA PRO A 205 -4.85 2.62 -11.36
C PRO A 205 -5.42 3.76 -10.54
N GLN A 206 -5.42 3.61 -9.21
CA GLN A 206 -6.02 4.59 -8.31
C GLN A 206 -4.96 5.34 -7.52
N ARG A 207 -5.04 6.68 -7.51
CA ARG A 207 -4.25 7.55 -6.63
C ARG A 207 -4.92 7.68 -5.26
N PRO A 208 -4.16 8.00 -4.20
CA PRO A 208 -4.76 8.35 -2.91
C PRO A 208 -5.69 9.56 -3.05
N VAL A 209 -6.84 9.48 -2.37
CA VAL A 209 -7.73 10.64 -2.16
C VAL A 209 -6.98 11.73 -1.39
N PRO A 210 -7.34 13.03 -1.51
CA PRO A 210 -6.63 14.11 -0.85
C PRO A 210 -6.46 13.90 0.66
N ALA A 211 -7.50 13.40 1.34
CA ALA A 211 -7.45 13.09 2.77
C ALA A 211 -6.37 12.03 3.10
N HIS A 212 -6.28 10.94 2.31
CA HIS A 212 -5.26 9.91 2.48
C HIS A 212 -3.86 10.50 2.30
N ALA A 213 -3.66 11.31 1.27
CA ALA A 213 -2.37 11.93 0.99
C ALA A 213 -1.92 12.86 2.14
N VAL A 214 -2.83 13.70 2.66
CA VAL A 214 -2.53 14.61 3.78
C VAL A 214 -2.26 13.82 5.05
N VAL A 215 -3.14 12.89 5.42
CA VAL A 215 -2.97 12.07 6.63
C VAL A 215 -1.66 11.27 6.55
N GLY A 216 -1.36 10.64 5.41
CA GLY A 216 -0.12 9.90 5.21
C GLY A 216 1.12 10.76 5.32
N ALA A 217 1.12 11.95 4.70
CA ALA A 217 2.24 12.88 4.79
C ALA A 217 2.48 13.39 6.22
N VAL A 218 1.41 13.80 6.92
CA VAL A 218 1.51 14.29 8.30
C VAL A 218 1.92 13.18 9.25
N PHE A 219 1.28 12.02 9.17
CA PHE A 219 1.55 10.90 10.05
C PHE A 219 3.00 10.42 9.94
N PHE A 220 3.47 10.08 8.74
CA PHE A 220 4.85 9.61 8.58
C PHE A 220 5.87 10.73 8.78
N GLY A 221 5.52 11.99 8.51
CA GLY A 221 6.35 13.13 8.89
C GLY A 221 6.54 13.24 10.41
N LEU A 222 5.49 13.03 11.19
CA LEU A 222 5.59 12.99 12.65
C LEU A 222 6.42 11.80 13.15
N VAL A 223 6.19 10.59 12.62
CA VAL A 223 7.00 9.39 12.96
C VAL A 223 8.48 9.67 12.75
N VAL A 224 8.85 10.19 11.57
CA VAL A 224 10.25 10.57 11.25
C VAL A 224 10.81 11.58 12.25
N LEU A 225 10.02 12.60 12.64
CA LEU A 225 10.47 13.60 13.61
C LEU A 225 10.71 13.00 15.00
N PHE A 226 9.84 12.08 15.46
CA PHE A 226 10.04 11.39 16.73
C PHE A 226 11.28 10.50 16.70
N ASP A 227 11.49 9.73 15.63
CA ASP A 227 12.63 8.82 15.51
C ASP A 227 13.97 9.58 15.42
N ILE A 228 13.99 10.74 14.74
CA ILE A 228 15.14 11.67 14.77
C ILE A 228 15.34 12.20 16.19
N GLY A 229 14.26 12.57 16.88
CA GLY A 229 14.30 13.05 18.26
C GLY A 229 14.93 12.03 19.22
N TRP A 230 14.49 10.76 19.16
CA TRP A 230 15.08 9.67 19.95
C TRP A 230 16.53 9.41 19.61
N SER A 231 16.88 9.42 18.32
CA SER A 231 18.26 9.25 17.86
C SER A 231 19.18 10.34 18.41
N ILE A 232 18.74 11.60 18.36
CA ILE A 232 19.46 12.75 18.90
C ILE A 232 19.57 12.63 20.42
N GLN A 233 18.46 12.37 21.11
CA GLN A 233 18.43 12.23 22.56
C GLN A 233 19.44 11.17 23.02
N ALA A 234 19.40 9.97 22.45
CA ALA A 234 20.30 8.88 22.80
C ALA A 234 21.78 9.26 22.58
N ALA A 235 22.09 9.94 21.47
CA ALA A 235 23.45 10.39 21.18
C ALA A 235 23.95 11.47 22.17
N PHE A 236 23.07 12.36 22.65
CA PHE A 236 23.44 13.44 23.57
C PHE A 236 23.40 13.04 25.05
N SER A 237 22.46 12.19 25.49
CA SER A 237 22.32 11.82 26.90
C SER A 237 23.32 10.76 27.34
N GLU A 238 23.59 9.77 26.47
CA GLU A 238 24.45 8.62 26.78
C GLU A 238 25.77 8.63 25.99
N GLY A 239 25.92 9.55 25.03
CA GLY A 239 27.10 9.73 24.21
C GLY A 239 27.09 8.93 22.89
N GLY A 240 27.98 9.30 21.96
CA GLY A 240 28.05 8.68 20.63
C GLY A 240 28.39 7.19 20.65
N GLY A 241 29.15 6.72 21.64
CA GLY A 241 29.45 5.28 21.80
C GLY A 241 28.20 4.46 22.11
N PHE A 242 27.29 4.98 22.93
CA PHE A 242 26.01 4.33 23.22
C PHE A 242 25.11 4.29 21.98
N TRP A 243 25.06 5.39 21.21
CA TRP A 243 24.32 5.41 19.94
C TRP A 243 24.84 4.38 18.94
N VAL A 244 26.17 4.24 18.81
CA VAL A 244 26.75 3.19 17.96
C VAL A 244 26.30 1.82 18.42
N ARG A 245 26.33 1.52 19.74
CA ARG A 245 25.83 0.24 20.28
C ARG A 245 24.34 0.01 20.02
N LEU A 246 23.52 1.06 20.09
CA LEU A 246 22.10 1.00 19.73
C LEU A 246 21.87 0.67 18.26
N VAL A 247 22.73 1.15 17.36
CA VAL A 247 22.65 0.84 15.92
C VAL A 247 23.24 -0.53 15.62
N THR A 248 24.38 -0.87 16.22
CA THR A 248 25.05 -2.16 16.02
C THR A 248 24.48 -3.28 16.86
N GLY A 249 23.43 -3.04 17.66
CA GLY A 249 22.74 -4.02 18.49
C GLY A 249 23.57 -4.61 19.63
N GLU A 250 24.76 -4.07 19.88
CA GLU A 250 25.68 -4.58 20.90
C GLU A 250 25.07 -4.39 22.30
N GLY A 251 24.63 -5.49 22.91
CA GLY A 251 24.04 -5.51 24.24
C GLY A 251 22.63 -4.93 24.36
N THR A 252 21.95 -4.66 23.25
CA THR A 252 20.59 -4.07 23.24
C THR A 252 19.51 -5.01 22.68
N VAL A 253 19.91 -5.98 21.86
CA VAL A 253 19.02 -7.00 21.27
C VAL A 253 18.59 -8.01 22.33
N SER A 254 17.28 -8.24 22.43
CA SER A 254 16.68 -9.08 23.48
C SER A 254 16.13 -10.41 22.96
N THR A 255 15.85 -10.49 21.66
CA THR A 255 15.31 -11.67 20.96
C THR A 255 16.18 -12.07 19.76
N LEU A 256 16.05 -13.30 19.24
CA LEU A 256 16.92 -13.78 18.16
C LEU A 256 16.78 -12.97 16.85
N LEU A 257 15.57 -12.52 16.54
CA LEU A 257 15.26 -11.78 15.32
C LEU A 257 15.04 -10.28 15.55
N ASP A 258 15.39 -9.80 16.75
CA ASP A 258 15.21 -8.41 17.13
C ASP A 258 15.96 -7.48 16.17
N VAL A 259 15.36 -6.33 15.93
CA VAL A 259 16.04 -5.21 15.31
C VAL A 259 16.55 -4.30 16.43
N SER A 260 17.83 -3.92 16.37
CA SER A 260 18.37 -3.00 17.36
C SER A 260 17.61 -1.65 17.28
N PRO A 261 17.28 -1.00 18.42
CA PRO A 261 16.41 0.18 18.38
C PRO A 261 16.96 1.32 17.52
N GLY A 262 18.28 1.55 17.56
CA GLY A 262 18.92 2.59 16.76
C GLY A 262 18.84 2.30 15.26
N TRP A 263 18.95 1.02 14.87
CA TRP A 263 18.78 0.62 13.48
C TRP A 263 17.33 0.76 13.02
N ASP A 264 16.36 0.36 13.86
CA ASP A 264 14.95 0.51 13.54
C ASP A 264 14.56 1.97 13.30
N TRP A 265 15.01 2.89 14.18
CA TRP A 265 14.83 4.33 13.96
C TRP A 265 15.39 4.78 12.62
N CYS A 266 16.59 4.34 12.23
CA CYS A 266 17.17 4.71 10.94
C CYS A 266 16.32 4.20 9.76
N VAL A 267 15.79 2.98 9.86
CA VAL A 267 14.92 2.37 8.85
C VAL A 267 13.60 3.13 8.74
N LEU A 268 12.95 3.43 9.86
CA LEU A 268 11.70 4.17 9.90
C LEU A 268 11.86 5.63 9.46
N ILE A 269 12.99 6.28 9.76
CA ILE A 269 13.32 7.60 9.21
C ILE A 269 13.35 7.56 7.68
N VAL A 270 14.06 6.59 7.09
CA VAL A 270 14.20 6.47 5.64
C VAL A 270 12.86 6.12 4.99
N LEU A 271 12.19 5.07 5.45
CA LEU A 271 10.93 4.60 4.86
C LEU A 271 9.78 5.58 5.12
N GLY A 272 9.72 6.18 6.31
CA GLY A 272 8.76 7.22 6.66
C GLY A 272 8.92 8.47 5.80
N THR A 273 10.17 8.89 5.53
CA THR A 273 10.44 10.01 4.61
C THR A 273 9.98 9.69 3.18
N VAL A 274 10.25 8.48 2.69
CA VAL A 274 9.77 8.02 1.38
C VAL A 274 8.24 7.99 1.35
N ALA A 275 7.59 7.46 2.40
CA ALA A 275 6.14 7.39 2.50
C ALA A 275 5.50 8.78 2.48
N ALA A 276 6.03 9.72 3.26
CA ALA A 276 5.57 11.10 3.30
C ALA A 276 5.77 11.78 1.94
N GLY A 277 6.93 11.60 1.30
CA GLY A 277 7.22 12.12 -0.04
C GLY A 277 6.26 11.58 -1.11
N LEU A 278 6.01 10.26 -1.12
CA LEU A 278 5.05 9.64 -2.05
C LEU A 278 3.63 10.13 -1.80
N ALA A 279 3.22 10.31 -0.54
CA ALA A 279 1.92 10.82 -0.16
C ALA A 279 1.73 12.27 -0.63
N MET A 280 2.71 13.16 -0.37
CA MET A 280 2.70 14.55 -0.85
C MET A 280 2.66 14.64 -2.38
N ALA A 281 3.44 13.79 -3.07
CA ALA A 281 3.45 13.70 -4.53
C ALA A 281 2.20 13.01 -5.12
N ARG A 282 1.33 12.46 -4.27
CA ARG A 282 0.09 11.74 -4.64
C ARG A 282 0.32 10.69 -5.72
N THR A 283 1.42 9.96 -5.61
CA THR A 283 1.77 8.90 -6.56
C THR A 283 0.80 7.72 -6.43
N VAL A 284 0.70 6.89 -7.48
CA VAL A 284 -0.14 5.67 -7.43
C VAL A 284 0.40 4.66 -6.41
N SER A 285 1.73 4.60 -6.22
CA SER A 285 2.35 3.72 -5.22
C SER A 285 2.12 4.17 -3.77
N ALA A 286 1.83 5.47 -3.54
CA ALA A 286 1.67 6.02 -2.20
C ALA A 286 0.65 5.26 -1.36
N ARG A 287 -0.49 4.85 -1.93
CA ARG A 287 -1.54 4.14 -1.20
C ARG A 287 -1.07 2.79 -0.68
N GLY A 288 -0.42 1.99 -1.52
CA GLY A 288 0.11 0.69 -1.11
C GLY A 288 1.29 0.80 -0.14
N PHE A 289 2.17 1.79 -0.35
CA PHE A 289 3.35 2.01 0.49
C PHE A 289 2.95 2.49 1.90
N THR A 290 2.10 3.52 1.99
CA THR A 290 1.61 4.04 3.28
C THR A 290 0.75 3.02 4.02
N LEU A 291 -0.09 2.24 3.32
CA LEU A 291 -0.81 1.12 3.92
C LEU A 291 0.15 0.05 4.45
N GLY A 292 1.19 -0.29 3.70
CA GLY A 292 2.14 -1.32 4.11
C GLY A 292 2.87 -0.97 5.40
N LEU A 293 3.39 0.25 5.51
CA LEU A 293 4.00 0.72 6.75
C LEU A 293 2.98 0.81 7.89
N ALA A 294 1.75 1.24 7.61
CA ALA A 294 0.71 1.30 8.63
C ALA A 294 0.36 -0.08 9.20
N VAL A 295 0.31 -1.11 8.34
CA VAL A 295 0.09 -2.51 8.76
C VAL A 295 1.27 -3.04 9.56
N ALA A 296 2.51 -2.70 9.18
CA ALA A 296 3.70 -3.13 9.92
C ALA A 296 3.78 -2.51 11.32
N LEU A 297 3.44 -1.23 11.47
CA LEU A 297 3.54 -0.51 12.75
C LEU A 297 2.36 -0.78 13.71
N ALA A 298 1.22 -1.25 13.20
CA ALA A 298 0.01 -1.39 14.01
C ALA A 298 0.14 -2.39 15.17
N PRO A 299 0.68 -3.62 14.98
CA PRO A 299 0.82 -4.57 16.09
C PRO A 299 1.70 -4.04 17.22
N GLN A 300 2.84 -3.44 16.90
CA GLN A 300 3.74 -2.83 17.89
C GLN A 300 3.03 -1.75 18.72
N ALA A 301 2.29 -0.84 18.07
CA ALA A 301 1.54 0.18 18.80
C ALA A 301 0.45 -0.41 19.71
N VAL A 302 -0.22 -1.48 19.27
CA VAL A 302 -1.24 -2.16 20.08
C VAL A 302 -0.62 -2.90 21.27
N THR A 303 0.48 -3.63 21.08
CA THR A 303 1.12 -4.40 22.16
C THR A 303 1.79 -3.50 23.18
N VAL A 304 2.41 -2.38 22.77
CA VAL A 304 2.98 -1.39 23.70
C VAL A 304 1.88 -0.73 24.52
N LEU A 305 0.76 -0.33 23.90
CA LEU A 305 -0.38 0.21 24.63
C LEU A 305 -0.92 -0.80 25.64
N TRP A 306 -1.08 -2.06 25.22
CA TRP A 306 -1.52 -3.13 26.10
C TRP A 306 -0.57 -3.32 27.29
N GLY A 307 0.73 -3.37 27.04
CA GLY A 307 1.76 -3.52 28.08
C GLY A 307 1.67 -2.41 29.13
N TRP A 308 1.54 -1.16 28.71
CA TRP A 308 1.40 -0.02 29.63
C TRP A 308 0.09 0.00 30.41
N LEU A 309 -1.02 -0.41 29.79
CA LEU A 309 -2.30 -0.54 30.47
C LEU A 309 -2.27 -1.67 31.50
N ALA A 310 -1.73 -2.83 31.13
CA ALA A 310 -1.62 -3.99 32.01
C ALA A 310 -0.68 -3.71 33.20
N ALA A 311 0.40 -2.95 32.99
CA ALA A 311 1.31 -2.53 34.05
C ALA A 311 0.77 -1.37 34.90
N GLY A 312 -0.35 -0.74 34.53
CA GLY A 312 -0.90 0.42 35.24
C GLY A 312 -0.11 1.72 35.04
N VAL A 313 0.95 1.70 34.24
CA VAL A 313 1.87 2.84 34.05
C VAL A 313 1.44 3.79 32.94
N PHE A 314 0.34 3.53 32.22
CA PHE A 314 -0.05 4.36 31.08
C PHE A 314 -0.20 5.86 31.44
N PHE A 315 -0.68 6.18 32.64
CA PHE A 315 -0.83 7.56 33.11
C PHE A 315 0.35 8.08 33.94
N GLU A 316 1.35 7.24 34.23
CA GLU A 316 2.50 7.58 35.06
C GLU A 316 3.66 8.08 34.21
N LEU A 317 3.93 9.40 34.19
CA LEU A 317 5.00 9.96 33.37
C LEU A 317 6.41 9.43 33.74
N GLY A 318 6.57 8.89 34.95
CA GLY A 318 7.81 8.35 35.49
C GLY A 318 8.60 9.40 36.27
N ASP A 319 9.16 9.01 37.41
CA ASP A 319 9.82 9.94 38.34
C ASP A 319 11.19 10.41 37.83
N VAL A 320 11.89 9.56 37.08
CA VAL A 320 13.27 9.79 36.65
C VAL A 320 13.35 10.56 35.33
N ALA A 321 12.40 10.35 34.42
CA ALA A 321 12.42 10.94 33.08
C ALA A 321 11.00 11.30 32.58
N PRO A 322 10.28 12.22 33.26
CA PRO A 322 8.88 12.52 32.96
C PRO A 322 8.65 13.04 31.53
N VAL A 323 9.63 13.78 30.99
CA VAL A 323 9.58 14.29 29.61
C VAL A 323 9.66 13.13 28.61
N SER A 324 10.64 12.22 28.77
CA SER A 324 10.78 11.04 27.93
C SER A 324 9.50 10.20 27.94
N GLY A 325 8.95 9.97 29.14
CA GLY A 325 7.68 9.26 29.30
C GLY A 325 6.50 9.96 28.60
N ALA A 326 6.39 11.28 28.66
CA ALA A 326 5.35 12.03 27.94
C ALA A 326 5.51 11.86 26.41
N PHE A 327 6.74 11.99 25.90
CA PHE A 327 7.05 11.86 24.48
C PHE A 327 6.71 10.46 23.93
N SER A 328 7.09 9.40 24.64
CA SER A 328 6.77 8.02 24.24
C SER A 328 5.25 7.80 24.14
N ARG A 329 4.47 8.37 25.05
CA ARG A 329 3.00 8.28 25.04
C ARG A 329 2.37 9.02 23.87
N ILE A 330 2.86 10.23 23.60
CA ILE A 330 2.39 11.01 22.46
C ILE A 330 2.71 10.27 21.17
N GLN A 331 3.93 9.75 21.01
CA GLN A 331 4.29 8.95 19.83
C GLN A 331 3.41 7.71 19.70
N LEU A 332 3.21 6.94 20.77
CA LEU A 332 2.33 5.77 20.76
C LEU A 332 0.92 6.11 20.26
N LEU A 333 0.32 7.17 20.81
CA LEU A 333 -1.02 7.61 20.42
C LEU A 333 -1.08 8.07 18.96
N ILE A 334 -0.05 8.79 18.48
CA ILE A 334 0.08 9.20 17.08
C ILE A 334 0.22 7.98 16.17
N THR A 335 1.05 7.00 16.53
CA THR A 335 1.23 5.75 15.78
C THR A 335 -0.06 4.96 15.72
N LEU A 336 -0.76 4.78 16.84
CA LEU A 336 -2.02 4.05 16.86
C LEU A 336 -3.11 4.76 16.04
N ALA A 337 -3.32 6.06 16.26
CA ALA A 337 -4.33 6.82 15.53
C ALA A 337 -4.01 6.92 14.03
N GLY A 338 -2.73 7.14 13.69
CA GLY A 338 -2.26 7.28 12.31
C GLY A 338 -2.37 5.97 11.52
N THR A 339 -1.92 4.85 12.11
CA THR A 339 -2.02 3.52 11.47
C THR A 339 -3.48 3.13 11.23
N LEU A 340 -4.35 3.23 12.24
CA LEU A 340 -5.79 2.94 12.11
C LEU A 340 -6.45 3.83 11.05
N THR A 341 -6.17 5.13 11.06
CA THR A 341 -6.74 6.07 10.08
C THR A 341 -6.29 5.74 8.67
N LEU A 342 -5.01 5.43 8.46
CA LEU A 342 -4.49 5.05 7.14
C LEU A 342 -5.07 3.73 6.64
N ILE A 343 -5.24 2.73 7.51
CA ILE A 343 -5.88 1.46 7.15
C ILE A 343 -7.32 1.73 6.70
N VAL A 344 -8.10 2.51 7.47
CA VAL A 344 -9.49 2.86 7.12
C VAL A 344 -9.57 3.66 5.81
N LEU A 345 -8.67 4.63 5.60
CA LEU A 345 -8.63 5.41 4.36
C LEU A 345 -8.19 4.56 3.16
N ALA A 346 -7.29 3.59 3.37
CA ALA A 346 -6.86 2.69 2.32
C ALA A 346 -7.96 1.72 1.87
N MET A 347 -8.96 1.44 2.71
CA MET A 347 -10.15 0.66 2.33
C MET A 347 -11.10 1.46 1.41
N ARG A 348 -11.03 2.79 1.39
CA ARG A 348 -11.85 3.62 0.50
C ARG A 348 -11.34 3.54 -0.94
N PRO A 349 -12.22 3.53 -1.96
CA PRO A 349 -11.81 3.64 -3.35
C PRO A 349 -10.96 4.90 -3.57
N GLY A 350 -9.86 4.76 -4.31
CA GLY A 350 -8.99 5.88 -4.66
C GLY A 350 -9.54 6.67 -5.85
N VAL A 351 -8.83 7.74 -6.22
CA VAL A 351 -9.17 8.54 -7.40
C VAL A 351 -8.61 7.85 -8.64
N PRO A 352 -9.45 7.43 -9.61
CA PRO A 352 -8.98 6.78 -10.83
C PRO A 352 -8.09 7.72 -11.63
N VAL A 353 -6.99 7.21 -12.17
CA VAL A 353 -6.11 8.00 -13.02
C VAL A 353 -6.59 7.89 -14.47
N PRO A 354 -6.82 9.01 -15.17
CA PRO A 354 -7.14 8.97 -16.59
C PRO A 354 -6.03 8.28 -17.37
N PRO A 355 -6.34 7.47 -18.41
CA PRO A 355 -5.35 6.95 -19.33
C PRO A 355 -4.45 8.08 -19.82
N GLY A 356 -3.13 7.87 -19.73
CA GLY A 356 -2.22 8.78 -20.42
C GLY A 356 -2.55 8.74 -21.92
N THR A 357 -2.57 9.89 -22.58
CA THR A 357 -2.69 9.94 -24.04
C THR A 357 -1.62 9.05 -24.63
N ALA A 358 -2.03 7.98 -25.31
CA ALA A 358 -1.09 7.14 -26.05
C ALA A 358 -0.31 8.06 -27.02
N PRO A 359 1.02 7.91 -27.13
CA PRO A 359 1.75 8.65 -28.16
C PRO A 359 1.10 8.35 -29.50
N ALA A 360 0.74 9.41 -30.24
CA ALA A 360 0.13 9.25 -31.56
C ALA A 360 1.05 8.37 -32.42
N PRO A 361 0.51 7.45 -33.24
CA PRO A 361 1.32 6.68 -34.18
C PRO A 361 2.18 7.63 -35.02
N GLY A 362 3.51 7.50 -34.95
CA GLY A 362 4.46 8.39 -35.64
C GLY A 362 4.94 9.61 -34.83
N ALA A 363 4.42 9.85 -33.62
CA ALA A 363 4.99 10.86 -32.73
C ALA A 363 6.42 10.44 -32.35
N MET A 364 7.41 11.23 -32.78
CA MET A 364 8.81 11.01 -32.40
C MET A 364 8.94 10.99 -30.88
N ALA A 365 9.59 9.94 -30.36
CA ALA A 365 9.91 9.83 -28.94
C ALA A 365 10.75 11.04 -28.52
N GLY A 366 10.14 11.98 -27.77
CA GLY A 366 10.80 13.20 -27.30
C GLY A 366 10.17 14.52 -27.75
N ALA A 367 9.13 14.50 -28.59
CA ALA A 367 8.40 15.72 -28.93
C ALA A 367 7.79 16.37 -27.66
N PRO A 368 8.05 17.66 -27.39
CA PRO A 368 7.50 18.35 -26.23
C PRO A 368 5.97 18.31 -26.24
N ALA A 369 5.38 18.02 -25.08
CA ALA A 369 3.94 18.04 -24.91
C ALA A 369 3.39 19.44 -25.25
N GLY A 370 2.57 19.52 -26.31
CA GLY A 370 2.00 20.78 -26.80
C GLY A 370 2.26 21.05 -28.27
N TRP A 371 3.11 20.28 -28.94
CA TRP A 371 3.23 20.36 -30.40
C TRP A 371 1.95 19.82 -31.07
N PRO A 372 1.27 20.61 -31.90
CA PRO A 372 0.14 20.12 -32.67
C PRO A 372 0.62 18.98 -33.58
N PRO A 373 -0.19 17.91 -33.77
CA PRO A 373 0.17 16.84 -34.68
C PRO A 373 0.42 17.43 -36.07
N GLN A 374 1.64 17.29 -36.59
CA GLN A 374 1.93 17.63 -37.98
C GLN A 374 1.05 16.73 -38.85
N GLN A 375 0.13 17.35 -39.59
CA GLN A 375 -0.68 16.61 -40.55
C GLN A 375 0.24 16.03 -41.63
N PRO A 376 0.16 14.72 -41.91
CA PRO A 376 0.90 14.10 -43.00
C PRO A 376 0.55 14.83 -44.31
N GLY A 377 1.56 15.45 -44.93
CA GLY A 377 1.39 16.18 -46.20
C GLY A 377 1.48 17.70 -46.12
N GLN A 378 1.64 18.31 -44.94
CA GLN A 378 2.02 19.72 -44.85
C GLN A 378 3.48 19.89 -45.32
N PRO A 379 3.74 20.65 -46.41
CA PRO A 379 5.09 20.97 -46.83
C PRO A 379 5.84 21.65 -45.69
N TYR A 380 7.13 21.33 -45.51
CA TYR A 380 8.01 22.02 -44.56
C TYR A 380 8.02 23.52 -44.88
N GLY A 381 7.12 24.26 -44.25
CA GLY A 381 7.12 25.72 -44.28
C GLY A 381 8.37 26.22 -43.55
N PRO A 382 8.95 27.34 -43.99
CA PRO A 382 10.10 27.94 -43.31
C PRO A 382 9.78 28.13 -41.81
N PRO A 383 10.77 27.97 -40.92
CA PRO A 383 10.57 28.07 -39.47
C PRO A 383 9.96 29.44 -39.15
N TYR A 384 8.68 29.43 -38.82
CA TYR A 384 7.88 30.64 -38.64
C TYR A 384 8.42 31.45 -37.47
N GLY A 385 8.43 32.76 -37.69
CA GLY A 385 8.74 33.79 -36.71
C GLY A 385 7.83 33.79 -35.48
N PRO A 386 8.02 34.77 -34.58
CA PRO A 386 7.34 34.82 -33.29
C PRO A 386 5.83 34.64 -33.48
N PRO A 387 5.18 33.82 -32.64
CA PRO A 387 3.74 33.60 -32.74
C PRO A 387 3.03 34.96 -32.76
N PRO A 388 2.08 35.18 -33.68
CA PRO A 388 1.30 36.41 -33.67
C PRO A 388 0.72 36.58 -32.28
N ALA A 389 0.92 37.75 -31.69
CA ALA A 389 0.43 38.09 -30.36
C ALA A 389 -1.03 37.63 -30.28
N GLN A 390 -1.29 36.62 -29.45
CA GLN A 390 -2.65 36.22 -29.13
C GLN A 390 -3.33 37.48 -28.62
N GLN A 391 -4.22 38.04 -29.45
CA GLN A 391 -5.08 39.12 -29.05
C GLN A 391 -5.79 38.63 -27.80
N SER A 392 -5.42 39.18 -26.66
CA SER A 392 -6.07 38.97 -25.37
C SER A 392 -7.55 39.17 -25.60
N GLN A 393 -8.30 38.06 -25.64
CA GLN A 393 -9.75 38.09 -25.62
C GLN A 393 -10.14 38.95 -24.41
N PRO A 394 -10.77 40.12 -24.61
CA PRO A 394 -11.16 40.99 -23.52
C PRO A 394 -11.97 40.18 -22.52
N TYR A 395 -11.57 40.24 -21.25
CA TYR A 395 -12.28 39.62 -20.15
C TYR A 395 -13.73 40.12 -20.19
N LEU A 396 -14.65 39.29 -20.67
CA LEU A 396 -16.08 39.62 -20.62
C LEU A 396 -16.46 39.64 -19.13
N PRO A 397 -16.96 40.77 -18.60
CA PRO A 397 -17.43 40.82 -17.23
C PRO A 397 -18.55 39.78 -17.05
N PRO A 398 -18.67 39.17 -15.86
CA PRO A 398 -19.73 38.21 -15.57
C PRO A 398 -21.09 38.84 -15.91
N GLN A 399 -21.80 38.24 -16.86
CA GLN A 399 -23.14 38.66 -17.23
C GLN A 399 -24.05 38.59 -15.99
N PRO A 400 -24.74 39.68 -15.64
CA PRO A 400 -25.79 39.65 -14.62
C PRO A 400 -26.80 38.56 -14.95
N ALA A 401 -27.22 37.80 -13.94
CA ALA A 401 -28.26 36.79 -14.09
C ALA A 401 -29.48 37.42 -14.77
N GLY A 402 -29.77 36.99 -16.00
CA GLY A 402 -30.92 37.45 -16.75
C GLY A 402 -32.22 37.09 -16.00
N PRO A 403 -33.30 37.86 -16.21
CA PRO A 403 -34.60 37.53 -15.64
C PRO A 403 -35.08 36.15 -16.14
N PRO A 404 -35.88 35.44 -15.33
CA PRO A 404 -36.43 34.14 -15.71
C PRO A 404 -37.19 34.25 -17.04
N PRO A 405 -37.08 33.24 -17.92
CA PRO A 405 -37.70 33.30 -19.24
C PRO A 405 -39.22 33.46 -19.11
N GLU A 406 -39.75 34.48 -19.79
CA GLU A 406 -41.19 34.68 -19.92
C GLU A 406 -41.83 33.47 -20.64
N PRO A 407 -43.02 33.02 -20.22
CA PRO A 407 -43.78 32.00 -20.92
C PRO A 407 -44.09 32.48 -22.34
N ALA A 408 -43.70 31.70 -23.34
CA ALA A 408 -43.98 31.98 -24.74
C ALA A 408 -45.51 32.16 -24.98
N PRO A 409 -45.97 33.31 -25.48
CA PRO A 409 -47.37 33.51 -25.82
C PRO A 409 -47.69 32.76 -27.11
N GLY A 410 -48.60 31.78 -27.05
CA GLY A 410 -49.28 31.28 -28.26
C GLY A 410 -49.25 29.78 -28.53
N ALA A 411 -49.12 28.91 -27.53
CA ALA A 411 -49.47 27.50 -27.75
C ALA A 411 -51.02 27.34 -27.79
N PRO A 412 -51.61 26.87 -28.90
CA PRO A 412 -53.05 26.70 -29.01
C PRO A 412 -53.56 25.64 -28.01
N TYR A 413 -54.68 25.96 -27.36
CA TYR A 413 -55.40 25.08 -26.44
C TYR A 413 -55.82 23.78 -27.17
N GLY A 414 -55.19 22.66 -26.80
CA GLY A 414 -55.67 21.33 -27.15
C GLY A 414 -56.95 20.98 -26.36
N PRO A 415 -57.87 20.16 -26.91
CA PRO A 415 -59.15 19.88 -26.27
C PRO A 415 -58.97 18.92 -25.08
N GLY A 416 -59.58 19.28 -23.95
CA GLY A 416 -60.11 18.36 -22.93
C GLY A 416 -59.19 17.23 -22.46
N GLY A 417 -58.33 17.53 -21.48
CA GLY A 417 -57.64 16.50 -20.70
C GLY A 417 -58.64 15.60 -19.96
N VAL A 418 -58.63 14.32 -20.30
CA VAL A 418 -59.38 13.25 -19.63
C VAL A 418 -58.91 13.14 -18.17
N PRO A 419 -59.81 12.97 -17.18
CA PRO A 419 -59.43 12.77 -15.79
C PRO A 419 -58.44 11.60 -15.66
N GLY A 420 -57.27 11.87 -15.08
CA GLY A 420 -56.19 10.90 -14.96
C GLY A 420 -56.63 9.61 -14.26
N ALA A 421 -56.32 8.48 -14.87
CA ALA A 421 -56.51 7.17 -14.27
C ALA A 421 -55.69 7.06 -12.98
N PRO A 422 -56.23 6.38 -11.94
CA PRO A 422 -55.51 6.16 -10.70
C PRO A 422 -54.19 5.40 -10.94
N PRO A 423 -53.17 5.64 -10.11
CA PRO A 423 -51.86 5.00 -10.26
C PRO A 423 -52.00 3.48 -10.22
N PRO A 424 -51.25 2.75 -11.07
CA PRO A 424 -51.29 1.29 -11.07
C PRO A 424 -50.84 0.74 -9.70
N PRO A 425 -51.47 -0.33 -9.21
CA PRO A 425 -51.09 -0.96 -7.95
C PRO A 425 -49.63 -1.40 -7.97
N ALA A 426 -48.95 -1.23 -6.85
CA ALA A 426 -47.55 -1.59 -6.68
C ALA A 426 -47.31 -3.05 -7.08
N SER A 427 -46.33 -3.25 -7.96
CA SER A 427 -45.90 -4.58 -8.37
C SER A 427 -45.47 -5.41 -7.16
N PRO A 428 -45.85 -6.70 -7.07
CA PRO A 428 -45.42 -7.57 -5.99
C PRO A 428 -43.88 -7.71 -5.98
N PRO A 429 -43.27 -7.94 -4.80
CA PRO A 429 -41.83 -8.08 -4.67
C PRO A 429 -41.33 -9.23 -5.56
N THR A 430 -40.32 -8.92 -6.38
CA THR A 430 -39.60 -9.91 -7.19
C THR A 430 -38.99 -10.97 -6.28
N ALA A 431 -39.30 -12.23 -6.57
CA ALA A 431 -38.75 -13.38 -5.86
C ALA A 431 -37.22 -13.38 -5.93
N PRO A 432 -36.53 -13.80 -4.85
CA PRO A 432 -35.08 -13.93 -4.86
C PRO A 432 -34.63 -14.95 -5.93
N PRO A 433 -33.45 -14.74 -6.54
CA PRO A 433 -32.92 -15.65 -7.55
C PRO A 433 -32.72 -17.06 -6.99
N PRO A 434 -32.86 -18.11 -7.83
CA PRO A 434 -32.61 -19.49 -7.42
C PRO A 434 -31.19 -19.65 -6.89
N GLN A 435 -31.09 -20.17 -5.67
CA GLN A 435 -29.83 -20.47 -5.03
C GLN A 435 -29.35 -21.83 -5.58
N ASP A 436 -28.57 -21.78 -6.67
CA ASP A 436 -27.96 -22.97 -7.25
C ASP A 436 -26.95 -23.57 -6.28
N GLY A 437 -27.32 -24.74 -5.74
CA GLY A 437 -26.44 -25.88 -5.46
C GLY A 437 -25.21 -25.68 -4.59
N ALA A 438 -25.37 -25.78 -3.27
CA ALA A 438 -24.30 -26.22 -2.37
C ALA A 438 -24.48 -27.72 -2.04
N PRO A 439 -23.46 -28.58 -2.22
CA PRO A 439 -23.54 -29.99 -1.85
C PRO A 439 -23.60 -30.15 -0.34
N GLY A 440 -24.62 -30.86 0.13
CA GLY A 440 -24.87 -31.15 1.54
C GLY A 440 -23.78 -32.02 2.16
N GLY A 441 -23.22 -31.54 3.27
CA GLY A 441 -22.42 -32.31 4.21
C GLY A 441 -23.07 -32.22 5.59
N THR A 442 -23.78 -33.27 5.97
CA THR A 442 -24.40 -33.48 7.28
C THR A 442 -23.32 -33.64 8.36
N PHE A 443 -23.27 -32.73 9.33
CA PHE A 443 -22.56 -32.91 10.60
C PHE A 443 -23.54 -33.42 11.66
N GLY A 444 -23.32 -34.65 12.12
CA GLY A 444 -23.99 -35.22 13.28
C GLY A 444 -23.37 -34.75 14.61
N PRO A 445 -24.04 -35.00 15.74
CA PRO A 445 -23.59 -34.57 17.06
C PRO A 445 -22.37 -35.38 17.57
N PRO A 446 -21.51 -34.79 18.42
CA PRO A 446 -20.31 -35.45 18.93
C PRO A 446 -20.63 -36.52 19.99
N PRO A 447 -19.76 -37.55 20.14
CA PRO A 447 -19.88 -38.53 21.21
C PRO A 447 -19.53 -37.91 22.57
N VAL A 448 -20.26 -38.37 23.57
CA VAL A 448 -20.07 -38.09 24.99
C VAL A 448 -18.89 -38.93 25.49
N TYR A 449 -17.91 -38.27 26.10
CA TYR A 449 -16.98 -38.88 27.06
C TYR A 449 -16.95 -38.01 28.30
#